data_AF-A0A9E0PWP2-F1
#
_entry.id   AF-A0A9E0PWP2-F1
#
_cell.length_a   1.000
_cell.length_b   1.000
_cell.length_c   1.000
_cell.angle_alpha   90.00
_cell.angle_beta   90.00
_cell.angle_gamma   90.00
#
_symmetry.space_group_name_H-M   'P 1'
#
loop_
_entity.id
_entity.type
_entity.pdbx_description
1 polymer ?
#
loop_
_entity_poly.entity_id
_entity_poly.type
_entity_poly.pdbx_seq_one_letter_code
_entity_poly.pdbx_strand_id
1 'polypeptide(L)'
;MNTLRAFHGDTSVKNKFLTRVRAHRQADEFRQKYFYWHNGVGCAVGCTIHSDNHELYETELGIPHILARLEDYLFEEMPDYMAKKWPVDFLSVIPVGADLSRVWPTFMVWCLTDSKRGVIKYARTDEQRQAIVEVARLYSEGCTDQAQWEAASSAAAVHYWDAISAKVKLNHRINAAQSAATSSITCDAVREDCKTRLHILSAELVTLSTEENAARCAVDAALGKLDALGWAVNAARRLAAKTPWDNLPGYEASCKSYKTMTKELLRLLKDAPLQPI
;
A
#
# COMPACT_ATOMS: atom_id res chain seq x y z
N MET A 1 5.61 -11.79 -26.50
CA MET A 1 4.45 -11.11 -25.91
C MET A 1 4.34 -9.76 -26.59
N ASN A 2 3.13 -9.36 -27.04
CA ASN A 2 2.94 -8.02 -27.60
C ASN A 2 3.23 -7.00 -26.50
N THR A 3 4.19 -6.13 -26.73
CA THR A 3 4.53 -5.07 -25.79
C THR A 3 3.38 -4.06 -25.77
N LEU A 4 2.75 -3.86 -24.61
CA LEU A 4 1.69 -2.87 -24.45
C LEU A 4 2.28 -1.47 -24.65
N ARG A 5 1.55 -0.62 -25.37
CA ARG A 5 1.87 0.80 -25.59
C ARG A 5 0.76 1.61 -24.97
N ALA A 6 1.09 2.50 -24.03
CA ALA A 6 0.08 3.32 -23.37
C ALA A 6 -0.78 4.10 -24.38
N PHE A 7 -2.09 4.05 -24.19
CA PHE A 7 -3.14 4.53 -25.10
C PHE A 7 -3.03 4.00 -26.53
N HIS A 8 -2.46 2.80 -26.70
CA HIS A 8 -2.13 2.21 -27.99
C HIS A 8 -1.23 3.09 -28.89
N GLY A 9 -0.53 4.06 -28.30
CA GLY A 9 0.22 5.08 -29.06
C GLY A 9 -0.65 6.15 -29.72
N ASP A 10 -1.96 6.18 -29.43
CA ASP A 10 -2.90 7.13 -30.01
C ASP A 10 -3.40 8.17 -28.99
N THR A 11 -3.19 9.44 -29.33
CA THR A 11 -3.65 10.58 -28.51
C THR A 11 -5.18 10.64 -28.45
N SER A 12 -5.89 10.15 -29.46
CA SER A 12 -7.35 10.09 -29.48
C SER A 12 -7.90 9.16 -28.38
N VAL A 13 -7.24 8.02 -28.16
CA VAL A 13 -7.55 7.06 -27.09
C VAL A 13 -7.34 7.73 -25.72
N LYS A 14 -6.20 8.40 -25.51
CA LYS A 14 -5.95 9.14 -24.26
C LYS A 14 -7.02 10.21 -24.02
N ASN A 15 -7.38 10.98 -25.04
CA ASN A 15 -8.37 12.04 -24.92
C ASN A 15 -9.79 11.51 -24.64
N LYS A 16 -10.18 10.39 -25.24
CA LYS A 16 -11.45 9.68 -24.95
C LYS A 16 -11.58 9.40 -23.46
N PHE A 17 -10.60 8.71 -22.88
CA PHE A 17 -10.66 8.30 -21.47
C PHE A 17 -10.48 9.48 -20.51
N LEU A 18 -9.59 10.43 -20.80
CA LEU A 18 -9.45 11.65 -19.99
C LEU A 18 -10.73 12.48 -19.96
N THR A 19 -11.41 12.62 -21.09
CA THR A 19 -12.69 13.36 -21.17
C THR A 19 -13.74 12.68 -20.31
N ARG A 20 -13.83 11.34 -20.40
CA ARG A 20 -14.77 10.54 -19.61
C ARG A 20 -14.52 10.66 -18.11
N VAL A 21 -13.30 10.43 -17.62
CA VAL A 21 -13.04 10.52 -16.17
C VAL A 21 -13.22 11.94 -15.63
N ARG A 22 -12.99 12.97 -16.45
CA ARG A 22 -13.29 14.36 -16.07
C ARG A 22 -14.79 14.62 -15.98
N ALA A 23 -15.59 14.05 -16.87
CA ALA A 23 -17.05 14.14 -16.79
C ALA A 23 -17.57 13.50 -15.49
N HIS A 24 -17.13 12.28 -15.16
CA HIS A 24 -17.47 11.63 -13.89
C HIS A 24 -17.05 12.44 -12.66
N ARG A 25 -15.86 13.05 -12.72
CA ARG A 25 -15.41 13.95 -11.66
C ARG A 25 -16.35 15.16 -11.48
N GLN A 26 -16.75 15.77 -12.59
CA GLN A 26 -17.62 16.96 -12.59
C GLN A 26 -19.03 16.62 -12.08
N ALA A 27 -19.51 15.42 -12.37
CA ALA A 27 -20.80 14.91 -11.90
C ALA A 27 -20.76 14.33 -10.47
N ASP A 28 -19.60 14.35 -9.80
CA ASP A 28 -19.38 13.72 -8.48
C ASP A 28 -19.74 12.22 -8.46
N GLU A 29 -19.39 11.49 -9.52
CA GLU A 29 -19.77 10.08 -9.72
C GLU A 29 -18.73 9.06 -9.22
N PHE A 30 -17.60 9.53 -8.67
CA PHE A 30 -16.63 8.66 -8.01
C PHE A 30 -17.12 8.24 -6.62
N ARG A 31 -17.15 6.92 -6.35
CA ARG A 31 -17.52 6.35 -5.05
C ARG A 31 -16.56 5.24 -4.65
N GLN A 32 -15.92 5.41 -3.49
CA GLN A 32 -15.19 4.34 -2.83
C GLN A 32 -16.15 3.34 -2.18
N LYS A 33 -15.76 2.07 -2.07
CA LYS A 33 -16.42 1.00 -1.30
C LYS A 33 -17.88 0.76 -1.70
N TYR A 34 -18.21 0.99 -2.96
CA TYR A 34 -19.57 0.88 -3.49
C TYR A 34 -19.65 -0.24 -4.53
N PHE A 35 -19.60 0.11 -5.81
CA PHE A 35 -19.50 -0.83 -6.93
C PHE A 35 -18.36 -0.36 -7.83
N TYR A 36 -17.77 -1.29 -8.58
CA TYR A 36 -16.88 -0.91 -9.67
C TYR A 36 -17.60 0.02 -10.64
N TRP A 37 -18.79 -0.37 -11.11
CA TRP A 37 -19.63 0.45 -11.97
C TRP A 37 -21.12 0.12 -11.82
N HIS A 38 -21.95 1.11 -11.51
CA HIS A 38 -23.40 0.96 -11.39
C HIS A 38 -24.13 2.29 -11.62
N ASN A 39 -25.05 2.34 -12.58
CA ASN A 39 -25.92 3.50 -12.87
C ASN A 39 -25.17 4.85 -13.00
N GLY A 40 -24.06 4.87 -13.74
CA GLY A 40 -23.28 6.11 -13.97
C GLY A 40 -22.24 6.42 -12.89
N VAL A 41 -22.22 5.65 -11.80
CA VAL A 41 -21.40 5.88 -10.62
C VAL A 41 -20.45 4.69 -10.42
N GLY A 42 -19.22 4.93 -10.00
CA GLY A 42 -18.25 3.85 -9.85
C GLY A 42 -16.94 4.23 -9.16
N CYS A 43 -16.05 3.24 -9.09
CA CYS A 43 -14.67 3.43 -8.66
C CYS A 43 -13.83 4.12 -9.76
N ALA A 44 -12.53 4.27 -9.53
CA ALA A 44 -11.60 4.83 -10.50
C ALA A 44 -11.66 4.09 -11.86
N VAL A 45 -11.60 2.76 -11.80
CA VAL A 45 -11.58 1.90 -12.98
C VAL A 45 -12.94 1.90 -13.66
N GLY A 46 -14.03 1.70 -12.92
CA GLY A 46 -15.34 1.64 -13.54
C GLY A 46 -15.79 2.96 -14.15
N CYS A 47 -15.42 4.11 -13.59
CA CYS A 47 -15.64 5.40 -14.26
C CYS A 47 -14.72 5.60 -15.49
N THR A 48 -13.61 4.86 -15.59
CA THR A 48 -12.72 4.91 -16.77
C THR A 48 -13.27 4.03 -17.90
N ILE A 49 -13.55 2.74 -17.63
CA ILE A 49 -13.91 1.76 -18.65
C ILE A 49 -15.40 1.40 -18.71
N HIS A 50 -16.23 1.92 -17.78
CA HIS A 50 -17.65 1.56 -17.64
C HIS A 50 -17.87 0.05 -17.47
N SER A 51 -16.98 -0.58 -16.70
CA SER A 51 -16.93 -2.02 -16.47
C SER A 51 -16.23 -2.30 -15.13
N ASP A 52 -16.42 -3.51 -14.60
CA ASP A 52 -15.71 -4.04 -13.44
C ASP A 52 -14.46 -4.87 -13.79
N ASN A 53 -14.15 -5.02 -15.07
CA ASN A 53 -13.03 -5.83 -15.53
C ASN A 53 -11.75 -5.01 -15.75
N HIS A 54 -10.84 -5.01 -14.77
CA HIS A 54 -9.52 -4.35 -14.86
C HIS A 54 -8.67 -4.79 -16.06
N GLU A 55 -8.87 -6.00 -16.59
CA GLU A 55 -8.11 -6.51 -17.75
C GLU A 55 -8.37 -5.68 -19.01
N LEU A 56 -9.52 -5.00 -19.08
CA LEU A 56 -9.86 -4.15 -20.22
C LEU A 56 -8.92 -2.95 -20.37
N TYR A 57 -8.13 -2.58 -19.35
CA TYR A 57 -7.10 -1.55 -19.53
C TYR A 57 -6.05 -1.95 -20.57
N GLU A 58 -5.77 -3.24 -20.74
CA GLU A 58 -4.79 -3.68 -21.73
C GLU A 58 -5.32 -3.56 -23.16
N THR A 59 -6.60 -3.90 -23.35
CA THR A 59 -7.25 -3.90 -24.68
C THR A 59 -7.82 -2.54 -25.09
N GLU A 60 -8.27 -1.72 -24.15
CA GLU A 60 -8.88 -0.41 -24.41
C GLU A 60 -7.90 0.77 -24.25
N LEU A 61 -6.91 0.64 -23.36
CA LEU A 61 -5.95 1.70 -23.06
C LEU A 61 -4.50 1.29 -23.33
N GLY A 62 -4.17 0.03 -23.62
CA GLY A 62 -2.77 -0.40 -23.72
C GLY A 62 -1.97 -0.19 -22.42
N ILE A 63 -2.65 -0.17 -21.27
CA ILE A 63 -2.05 -0.02 -19.94
C ILE A 63 -2.08 -1.39 -19.25
N PRO A 64 -0.96 -1.88 -18.68
CA PRO A 64 -0.92 -3.16 -17.96
C PRO A 64 -2.02 -3.25 -16.89
N HIS A 65 -2.77 -4.35 -16.85
CA HIS A 65 -3.91 -4.50 -15.92
C HIS A 65 -3.51 -4.36 -14.44
N ILE A 66 -2.26 -4.71 -14.09
CA ILE A 66 -1.72 -4.52 -12.73
C ILE A 66 -1.75 -3.05 -12.32
N LEU A 67 -1.56 -2.11 -13.25
CA LEU A 67 -1.66 -0.68 -12.98
C LEU A 67 -3.11 -0.21 -12.81
N ALA A 68 -4.07 -0.85 -13.48
CA ALA A 68 -5.49 -0.61 -13.25
C ALA A 68 -5.89 -1.06 -11.83
N ARG A 69 -5.45 -2.25 -11.41
CA ARG A 69 -5.69 -2.73 -10.05
C ARG A 69 -5.01 -1.84 -9.00
N LEU A 70 -3.79 -1.35 -9.29
CA LEU A 70 -3.08 -0.42 -8.42
C LEU A 70 -3.77 0.95 -8.31
N GLU A 71 -4.25 1.49 -9.43
CA GLU A 71 -5.05 2.72 -9.46
C GLU A 71 -6.26 2.58 -8.53
N ASP A 72 -6.99 1.48 -8.68
CA ASP A 72 -8.21 1.22 -7.91
C ASP A 72 -7.92 0.97 -6.43
N TYR A 73 -6.90 0.18 -6.11
CA TYR A 73 -6.48 -0.05 -4.72
C TYR A 73 -6.16 1.26 -4.00
N LEU A 74 -5.38 2.14 -4.64
CA LEU A 74 -5.08 3.44 -4.07
C LEU A 74 -6.32 4.32 -3.97
N PHE A 75 -7.19 4.29 -4.98
CA PHE A 75 -8.46 5.00 -4.97
C PHE A 75 -9.30 4.60 -3.76
N GLU A 76 -9.48 3.31 -3.49
CA GLU A 76 -10.33 2.80 -2.41
C GLU A 76 -9.84 3.13 -1.00
N GLU A 77 -8.52 3.27 -0.86
CA GLU A 77 -7.86 3.38 0.44
C GLU A 77 -7.45 4.80 0.82
N MET A 78 -7.28 5.70 -0.16
CA MET A 78 -6.89 7.08 0.11
C MET A 78 -8.03 7.94 0.68
N PRO A 79 -7.75 9.11 1.28
CA PRO A 79 -8.80 10.03 1.71
C PRO A 79 -9.69 10.49 0.55
N ASP A 80 -10.99 10.63 0.78
CA ASP A 80 -12.01 11.00 -0.24
C ASP A 80 -11.61 12.22 -1.10
N TYR A 81 -11.11 13.29 -0.46
CA TYR A 81 -10.71 14.51 -1.18
C TYR A 81 -9.55 14.30 -2.18
N MET A 82 -8.74 13.26 -1.97
CA MET A 82 -7.69 12.81 -2.89
C MET A 82 -8.29 11.87 -3.94
N ALA A 83 -9.12 10.91 -3.51
CA ALA A 83 -9.76 9.92 -4.37
C ALA A 83 -10.52 10.58 -5.53
N LYS A 84 -11.25 11.67 -5.27
CA LYS A 84 -11.98 12.43 -6.31
C LYS A 84 -11.10 13.06 -7.41
N LYS A 85 -9.79 13.21 -7.18
CA LYS A 85 -8.83 13.73 -8.17
C LYS A 85 -8.04 12.62 -8.85
N TRP A 86 -7.87 11.51 -8.14
CA TRP A 86 -6.92 10.46 -8.45
C TRP A 86 -7.06 9.87 -9.87
N PRO A 87 -8.26 9.48 -10.37
CA PRO A 87 -8.38 8.89 -11.71
C PRO A 87 -7.93 9.84 -12.83
N VAL A 88 -8.21 11.14 -12.66
CA VAL A 88 -7.79 12.17 -13.62
C VAL A 88 -6.27 12.35 -13.57
N ASP A 89 -5.71 12.46 -12.36
CA ASP A 89 -4.27 12.65 -12.18
C ASP A 89 -3.49 11.45 -12.75
N PHE A 90 -3.93 10.23 -12.44
CA PHE A 90 -3.36 8.96 -12.90
C PHE A 90 -3.27 8.87 -14.43
N LEU A 91 -4.38 9.04 -15.15
CA LEU A 91 -4.39 8.98 -16.61
C LEU A 91 -3.65 10.16 -17.26
N SER A 92 -3.65 11.34 -16.63
CA SER A 92 -3.11 12.56 -17.24
C SER A 92 -1.59 12.51 -17.41
N VAL A 93 -0.87 11.93 -16.45
CA VAL A 93 0.59 11.92 -16.42
C VAL A 93 1.22 10.91 -17.36
N ILE A 94 0.49 9.86 -17.75
CA ILE A 94 1.00 8.77 -18.60
C ILE A 94 1.27 9.28 -20.02
N PRO A 95 2.51 9.24 -20.54
CA PRO A 95 2.78 9.62 -21.92
C PRO A 95 2.12 8.65 -22.91
N VAL A 96 1.64 9.17 -24.04
CA VAL A 96 1.11 8.33 -25.13
C VAL A 96 2.26 7.50 -25.71
N GLY A 97 2.06 6.19 -25.86
CA GLY A 97 3.06 5.27 -26.37
C GLY A 97 4.14 4.82 -25.38
N ALA A 98 4.02 5.19 -24.10
CA ALA A 98 4.95 4.75 -23.06
C ALA A 98 4.90 3.23 -22.82
N ASP A 99 6.07 2.65 -22.50
CA ASP A 99 6.20 1.32 -21.92
C ASP A 99 6.04 1.41 -20.39
N LEU A 100 4.95 0.83 -19.90
CA LEU A 100 4.61 0.84 -18.47
C LEU A 100 5.01 -0.44 -17.74
N SER A 101 5.65 -1.40 -18.42
CA SER A 101 5.97 -2.74 -17.88
C SER A 101 6.82 -2.70 -16.61
N ARG A 102 7.68 -1.68 -16.47
CA ARG A 102 8.60 -1.51 -15.32
C ARG A 102 8.05 -0.61 -14.22
N VAL A 103 6.89 0.04 -14.40
CA VAL A 103 6.33 0.95 -13.40
C VAL A 103 6.00 0.22 -12.10
N TRP A 104 5.25 -0.89 -12.18
CA TRP A 104 4.87 -1.66 -10.99
C TRP A 104 6.09 -2.25 -10.25
N PRO A 105 7.01 -2.99 -10.90
CA PRO A 105 8.20 -3.50 -10.23
C PRO A 105 9.03 -2.39 -9.56
N THR A 106 9.25 -1.28 -10.26
CA THR A 106 10.02 -0.15 -9.71
C THR A 106 9.34 0.49 -8.50
N PHE A 107 8.01 0.63 -8.57
CA PHE A 107 7.22 1.16 -7.46
C PHE A 107 7.26 0.23 -6.23
N MET A 108 7.24 -1.09 -6.44
CA MET A 108 7.37 -2.05 -5.34
C MET A 108 8.75 -2.05 -4.71
N VAL A 109 9.82 -1.97 -5.52
CA VAL A 109 11.19 -1.80 -5.00
C VAL A 109 11.28 -0.57 -4.11
N TRP A 110 10.70 0.56 -4.53
CA TRP A 110 10.66 1.77 -3.71
C TRP A 110 9.85 1.57 -2.41
N CYS A 111 8.66 0.97 -2.48
CA CYS A 111 7.84 0.65 -1.30
C CYS A 111 8.56 -0.28 -0.30
N LEU A 112 9.44 -1.16 -0.79
CA LEU A 112 10.18 -2.09 0.05
C LEU A 112 11.42 -1.43 0.65
N THR A 113 12.23 -0.74 -0.17
CA THR A 113 13.63 -0.44 0.14
C THR A 113 13.96 1.03 0.37
N ASP A 114 13.06 1.97 0.07
CA ASP A 114 13.35 3.38 0.31
C ASP A 114 13.60 3.63 1.81
N SER A 115 14.76 4.20 2.15
CA SER A 115 15.19 4.35 3.54
C SER A 115 14.30 5.29 4.36
N LYS A 116 13.53 6.17 3.70
CA LYS A 116 12.65 7.15 4.36
C LYS A 116 11.20 6.68 4.37
N ARG A 117 10.77 5.96 3.34
CA ARG A 117 9.36 5.68 3.03
C ARG A 117 9.04 4.21 2.91
N GLY A 118 10.01 3.39 2.53
CA GLY A 118 9.83 1.96 2.38
C GLY A 118 9.72 1.24 3.72
N VAL A 119 9.27 -0.01 3.66
CA VAL A 119 9.06 -0.84 4.86
C VAL A 119 10.35 -1.34 5.50
N ILE A 120 11.49 -1.30 4.79
CA ILE A 120 12.80 -1.74 5.29
C ILE A 120 13.21 -1.03 6.59
N LYS A 121 12.82 0.24 6.77
CA LYS A 121 13.15 1.02 7.98
C LYS A 121 12.43 0.50 9.24
N TYR A 122 11.43 -0.36 9.08
CA TYR A 122 10.71 -1.00 10.18
C TYR A 122 11.26 -2.38 10.54
N ALA A 123 12.18 -2.93 9.74
CA ALA A 123 12.87 -4.17 10.08
C ALA A 123 13.84 -3.91 11.24
N ARG A 124 13.83 -4.79 12.24
CA ARG A 124 14.68 -4.69 13.42
C ARG A 124 15.95 -5.51 13.29
N THR A 125 15.84 -6.70 12.72
CA THR A 125 16.97 -7.61 12.55
C THR A 125 17.54 -7.55 11.13
N ASP A 126 18.76 -8.05 10.96
CA ASP A 126 19.39 -8.08 9.64
C ASP A 126 18.73 -9.12 8.73
N GLU A 127 18.20 -10.19 9.30
CA GLU A 127 17.45 -11.23 8.57
C GLU A 127 16.14 -10.66 8.01
N GLN A 128 15.41 -9.85 8.80
CA GLN A 128 14.22 -9.15 8.33
C GLN A 128 14.54 -8.17 7.20
N ARG A 129 15.63 -7.41 7.34
CA ARG A 129 16.12 -6.52 6.27
C ARG A 129 16.47 -7.32 5.02
N GLN A 130 17.15 -8.45 5.17
CA GLN A 130 17.55 -9.32 4.07
C GLN A 130 16.33 -9.90 3.35
N ALA A 131 15.29 -10.34 4.07
CA ALA A 131 14.06 -10.83 3.45
C ALA A 131 13.36 -9.76 2.60
N ILE A 132 13.30 -8.51 3.08
CA ILE A 132 12.74 -7.37 2.32
C ILE A 132 13.60 -7.08 1.08
N VAL A 133 14.92 -7.05 1.23
CA VAL A 133 15.86 -6.80 0.13
C VAL A 133 15.78 -7.90 -0.93
N GLU A 134 15.59 -9.14 -0.54
CA GLU A 134 15.48 -10.27 -1.47
C GLU A 134 14.22 -10.15 -2.34
N VAL A 135 13.06 -9.82 -1.76
CA VAL A 135 11.83 -9.56 -2.54
C VAL A 135 12.03 -8.38 -3.51
N ALA A 136 12.70 -7.31 -3.05
CA ALA A 136 13.01 -6.17 -3.91
C ALA A 136 14.00 -6.52 -5.03
N ARG A 137 14.97 -7.40 -4.78
CA ARG A 137 15.91 -7.92 -5.78
C ARG A 137 15.16 -8.64 -6.90
N LEU A 138 14.23 -9.53 -6.56
CA LEU A 138 13.41 -10.26 -7.54
C LEU A 138 12.61 -9.32 -8.46
N TYR A 139 11.99 -8.27 -7.90
CA TYR A 139 11.35 -7.23 -8.72
C TYR A 139 12.34 -6.48 -9.62
N SER A 140 13.48 -6.08 -9.05
CA SER A 140 14.51 -5.31 -9.76
C SER A 140 15.05 -6.07 -10.97
N GLU A 141 15.30 -7.37 -10.83
CA GLU A 141 15.78 -8.25 -11.89
C GLU A 141 14.68 -8.67 -12.89
N GLY A 142 13.40 -8.44 -12.56
CA GLY A 142 12.29 -8.93 -13.37
C GLY A 142 12.19 -10.46 -13.33
N CYS A 143 12.46 -11.05 -12.15
CA CYS A 143 12.47 -12.50 -11.97
C CYS A 143 11.12 -13.13 -12.30
N THR A 144 11.12 -14.15 -13.15
CA THR A 144 9.95 -14.96 -13.51
C THR A 144 9.98 -16.36 -12.90
N ASP A 145 11.01 -16.67 -12.11
CA ASP A 145 11.18 -17.97 -11.46
C ASP A 145 10.30 -18.05 -10.21
N GLN A 146 9.24 -18.84 -10.31
CA GLN A 146 8.26 -19.03 -9.25
C GLN A 146 8.90 -19.62 -7.97
N ALA A 147 9.91 -20.48 -8.09
CA ALA A 147 10.55 -21.09 -6.92
C ALA A 147 11.32 -20.04 -6.09
N GLN A 148 11.92 -19.05 -6.76
CA GLN A 148 12.58 -17.93 -6.07
C GLN A 148 11.57 -17.04 -5.34
N TRP A 149 10.42 -16.77 -5.95
CA TRP A 149 9.33 -16.02 -5.29
C TRP A 149 8.77 -16.77 -4.07
N GLU A 150 8.58 -18.08 -4.17
CA GLU A 150 8.12 -18.93 -3.06
C GLU A 150 9.13 -18.99 -1.93
N ALA A 151 10.43 -19.10 -2.25
CA ALA A 151 11.50 -19.06 -1.26
C ALA A 151 11.56 -17.71 -0.54
N ALA A 152 11.50 -16.59 -1.27
CA ALA A 152 11.50 -15.26 -0.70
C ALA A 152 10.26 -15.00 0.18
N SER A 153 9.07 -15.44 -0.28
CA SER A 153 7.82 -15.39 0.49
C SER A 153 7.92 -16.17 1.79
N SER A 154 8.45 -17.39 1.74
CA SER A 154 8.64 -18.26 2.90
C SER A 154 9.60 -17.64 3.92
N ALA A 155 10.71 -17.07 3.47
CA ALA A 155 11.66 -16.36 4.33
C ALA A 155 11.02 -15.14 5.02
N ALA A 156 10.26 -14.34 4.28
CA ALA A 156 9.50 -13.23 4.86
C ALA A 156 8.42 -13.68 5.85
N ALA A 157 7.79 -14.83 5.60
CA ALA A 157 6.72 -15.36 6.44
C ALA A 157 7.21 -15.81 7.83
N VAL A 158 8.44 -16.33 7.93
CA VAL A 158 9.05 -16.65 9.24
C VAL A 158 9.07 -15.42 10.14
N HIS A 159 9.54 -14.28 9.60
CA HIS A 159 9.61 -13.04 10.36
C HIS A 159 8.23 -12.45 10.71
N TYR A 160 7.23 -12.66 9.83
CA TYR A 160 5.86 -12.30 10.14
C TYR A 160 5.32 -13.07 11.34
N TRP A 161 5.55 -14.39 11.41
CA TRP A 161 5.14 -15.23 12.54
C TRP A 161 5.89 -14.92 13.83
N ASP A 162 7.19 -14.59 13.75
CA ASP A 162 7.97 -14.15 14.91
C ASP A 162 7.40 -12.85 15.50
N ALA A 163 7.08 -11.88 14.64
CA ALA A 163 6.47 -10.60 15.06
C ALA A 163 5.10 -10.81 15.72
N ILE A 164 4.24 -11.67 15.15
CA ILE A 164 2.96 -12.06 15.77
C ILE A 164 3.18 -12.70 17.13
N SER A 165 4.11 -13.65 17.23
CA SER A 165 4.38 -14.38 18.46
C SER A 165 4.88 -13.44 19.57
N ALA A 166 5.75 -12.48 19.24
CA ALA A 166 6.20 -11.44 20.15
C ALA A 166 5.06 -10.55 20.62
N LYS A 167 4.18 -10.12 19.70
CA LYS A 167 3.00 -9.30 19.99
C LYS A 167 2.01 -10.02 20.92
N VAL A 168 1.74 -11.30 20.69
CA VAL A 168 0.86 -12.10 21.57
C VAL A 168 1.42 -12.16 22.98
N LYS A 169 2.72 -12.46 23.14
CA LYS A 169 3.39 -12.45 24.45
C LYS A 169 3.29 -11.09 25.14
N LEU A 170 3.43 -10.00 24.40
CA LEU A 170 3.30 -8.64 24.95
C LEU A 170 1.86 -8.32 25.37
N ASN A 171 0.86 -8.72 24.58
CA ASN A 171 -0.55 -8.55 24.96
C ASN A 171 -0.89 -9.29 26.26
N HIS A 172 -0.34 -10.48 26.49
CA HIS A 172 -0.48 -11.16 27.78
C HIS A 172 0.11 -10.33 28.93
N ARG A 173 1.28 -9.69 28.75
CA ARG A 173 1.89 -8.80 29.75
C ARG A 173 1.02 -7.55 30.00
N ILE A 174 0.43 -6.97 28.96
CA ILE A 174 -0.51 -5.85 29.07
C ILE A 174 -1.74 -6.23 29.88
N ASN A 175 -2.39 -7.36 29.54
CA ASN A 175 -3.58 -7.84 30.23
C ASN A 175 -3.30 -8.16 31.71
N ALA A 176 -2.12 -8.72 32.01
CA ALA A 176 -1.68 -8.95 33.38
C ALA A 176 -1.47 -7.63 34.15
N ALA A 177 -0.82 -6.63 33.53
CA ALA A 177 -0.63 -5.32 34.13
C ALA A 177 -1.95 -4.58 34.37
N GLN A 178 -2.91 -4.67 33.43
CA GLN A 178 -4.25 -4.11 33.58
C GLN A 178 -5.01 -4.78 34.72
N SER A 179 -4.98 -6.11 34.81
CA SER A 179 -5.60 -6.86 35.91
C SER A 179 -5.00 -6.51 37.27
N ALA A 180 -3.69 -6.28 37.35
CA ALA A 180 -3.03 -5.81 38.56
C ALA A 180 -3.46 -4.39 38.94
N ALA A 181 -3.61 -3.50 37.96
CA ALA A 181 -4.05 -2.12 38.19
C ALA A 181 -5.50 -2.06 38.71
N THR A 182 -6.39 -2.91 38.22
CA THR A 182 -7.81 -2.95 38.63
C THR A 182 -8.04 -3.65 39.96
N SER A 183 -7.21 -4.64 40.31
CA SER A 183 -7.27 -5.35 41.60
C SER A 183 -6.58 -4.62 42.76
N SER A 184 -5.73 -3.63 42.48
CA SER A 184 -5.13 -2.77 43.51
C SER A 184 -6.17 -1.82 44.13
N ILE A 185 -6.86 -2.30 45.15
CA ILE A 185 -7.91 -1.55 45.88
C ILE A 185 -7.33 -0.55 46.89
N THR A 186 -6.03 -0.57 47.20
CA THR A 186 -5.54 0.05 48.45
C THR A 186 -4.28 0.93 48.39
N CYS A 187 -3.65 1.19 47.24
CA CYS A 187 -2.50 2.11 47.20
C CYS A 187 -2.37 2.87 45.87
N ASP A 188 -2.56 4.20 45.90
CA ASP A 188 -2.45 5.07 44.72
C ASP A 188 -1.07 4.99 44.04
N ALA A 189 0.00 4.74 44.81
CA ALA A 189 1.34 4.56 44.27
C ALA A 189 1.45 3.31 43.37
N VAL A 190 0.80 2.20 43.75
CA VAL A 190 0.78 0.97 42.95
C VAL A 190 -0.04 1.18 41.67
N ARG A 191 -1.14 1.93 41.75
CA ARG A 191 -1.95 2.28 40.59
C ARG A 191 -1.16 3.12 39.59
N GLU A 192 -0.38 4.08 40.06
CA GLU A 192 0.42 4.95 39.19
C GLU A 192 1.59 4.20 38.53
N ASP A 193 2.31 3.35 39.26
CA ASP A 193 3.34 2.47 38.69
C ASP A 193 2.78 1.55 37.58
N CYS A 194 1.59 0.97 37.82
CA CYS A 194 0.92 0.14 36.82
C CYS A 194 0.55 0.92 35.55
N LYS A 195 0.14 2.20 35.67
CA LYS A 195 -0.12 3.06 34.51
C LYS A 195 1.15 3.36 33.72
N THR A 196 2.24 3.71 34.40
CA THR A 196 3.54 3.94 33.76
C THR A 196 3.99 2.70 32.99
N ARG A 197 3.89 1.52 33.63
CA ARG A 197 4.21 0.25 32.98
C ARG A 197 3.30 -0.04 31.79
N LEU A 198 1.99 0.22 31.90
CA LEU A 198 1.05 0.06 30.81
C LEU A 198 1.39 0.98 29.62
N HIS A 199 1.84 2.20 29.88
CA HIS A 199 2.26 3.14 28.83
C HIS A 199 3.49 2.62 28.07
N ILE A 200 4.51 2.12 28.79
CA ILE A 200 5.71 1.52 28.18
C ILE A 200 5.35 0.30 27.33
N LEU A 201 4.53 -0.62 27.87
CA LEU A 201 4.11 -1.82 27.13
C LEU A 201 3.26 -1.46 25.91
N SER A 202 2.42 -0.43 26.00
CA SER A 202 1.62 0.04 24.87
C SER A 202 2.50 0.62 23.76
N ALA A 203 3.56 1.36 24.10
CA ALA A 203 4.52 1.84 23.13
C ALA A 203 5.29 0.68 22.46
N GLU A 204 5.72 -0.33 23.23
CA GLU A 204 6.35 -1.53 22.69
C GLU A 204 5.42 -2.29 21.71
N LEU A 205 4.11 -2.32 22.01
CA LEU A 205 3.10 -2.94 21.15
C LEU A 205 2.94 -2.22 19.81
N VAL A 206 3.03 -0.88 19.80
CA VAL A 206 3.02 -0.10 18.55
C VAL A 206 4.21 -0.47 17.68
N THR A 207 5.40 -0.60 18.26
CA THR A 207 6.61 -0.96 17.51
C THR A 207 6.51 -2.38 16.95
N LEU A 208 6.00 -3.36 17.72
CA LEU A 208 5.78 -4.72 17.22
C LEU A 208 4.71 -4.79 16.13
N SER A 209 3.64 -4.01 16.25
CA SER A 209 2.59 -3.94 15.21
C SER A 209 3.11 -3.33 13.91
N THR A 210 4.07 -2.40 14.01
CA THR A 210 4.72 -1.79 12.85
C THR A 210 5.60 -2.79 12.11
N GLU A 211 6.35 -3.60 12.88
CA GLU A 211 7.18 -4.70 12.37
C GLU A 211 6.36 -5.82 11.73
N GLU A 212 5.26 -6.25 12.37
CA GLU A 212 4.30 -7.21 11.82
C GLU A 212 3.79 -6.75 10.44
N ASN A 213 3.39 -5.49 10.33
CA ASN A 213 2.93 -4.93 9.05
C ASN A 213 4.05 -4.88 8.01
N ALA A 214 5.29 -4.58 8.39
CA ALA A 214 6.42 -4.58 7.47
C ALA A 214 6.76 -5.99 6.95
N ALA A 215 6.77 -6.99 7.83
CA ALA A 215 6.97 -8.37 7.45
C ALA A 215 5.84 -8.89 6.56
N ARG A 216 4.58 -8.55 6.90
CA ARG A 216 3.42 -8.91 6.08
C ARG A 216 3.45 -8.24 4.70
N CYS A 217 3.90 -6.99 4.63
CA CYS A 217 4.14 -6.29 3.36
C CYS A 217 5.11 -7.08 2.47
N ALA A 218 6.22 -7.58 3.02
CA ALA A 218 7.19 -8.37 2.28
C ALA A 218 6.61 -9.70 1.78
N VAL A 219 5.82 -10.41 2.60
CA VAL A 219 5.13 -11.64 2.21
C VAL A 219 4.16 -11.38 1.07
N ASP A 220 3.25 -10.42 1.24
CA ASP A 220 2.23 -10.13 0.22
C ASP A 220 2.86 -9.57 -1.06
N ALA A 221 3.97 -8.83 -0.97
CA ALA A 221 4.76 -8.39 -2.11
C ALA A 221 5.39 -9.59 -2.86
N ALA A 222 5.98 -10.55 -2.13
CA ALA A 222 6.53 -11.76 -2.74
C ALA A 222 5.47 -12.61 -3.44
N LEU A 223 4.22 -12.55 -2.97
CA LEU A 223 3.07 -13.20 -3.60
C LEU A 223 2.42 -12.36 -4.71
N GLY A 224 2.97 -11.19 -5.04
CA GLY A 224 2.43 -10.29 -6.06
C GLY A 224 1.08 -9.66 -5.71
N LYS A 225 0.72 -9.60 -4.42
CA LYS A 225 -0.56 -9.04 -3.95
C LYS A 225 -0.44 -7.54 -3.71
N LEU A 226 -1.49 -6.81 -4.10
CA LEU A 226 -1.59 -5.36 -3.85
C LEU A 226 -1.77 -5.01 -2.37
N ASP A 227 -2.23 -5.95 -1.54
CA ASP A 227 -2.36 -5.79 -0.09
C ASP A 227 -1.06 -5.35 0.58
N ALA A 228 0.10 -5.66 -0.03
CA ALA A 228 1.41 -5.17 0.40
C ALA A 228 1.43 -3.65 0.62
N LEU A 229 0.71 -2.87 -0.21
CA LEU A 229 0.64 -1.42 -0.10
C LEU A 229 -0.13 -0.98 1.14
N GLY A 230 -1.23 -1.65 1.46
CA GLY A 230 -1.99 -1.41 2.69
C GLY A 230 -1.17 -1.71 3.93
N TRP A 231 -0.38 -2.77 3.90
CA TRP A 231 0.55 -3.08 5.00
C TRP A 231 1.63 -2.01 5.16
N ALA A 232 2.20 -1.49 4.06
CA ALA A 232 3.16 -0.39 4.11
C ALA A 232 2.54 0.89 4.73
N VAL A 233 1.31 1.23 4.34
CA VAL A 233 0.57 2.37 4.93
C VAL A 233 0.25 2.12 6.40
N ASN A 234 -0.20 0.91 6.75
CA ASN A 234 -0.55 0.54 8.11
C ASN A 234 0.68 0.56 9.04
N ALA A 235 1.86 0.17 8.56
CA ALA A 235 3.11 0.33 9.32
C ALA A 235 3.37 1.82 9.66
N ALA A 236 3.25 2.70 8.67
CA ALA A 236 3.42 4.15 8.89
C ALA A 236 2.36 4.74 9.83
N ARG A 237 1.10 4.30 9.68
CA ARG A 237 -0.02 4.72 10.56
C ARG A 237 0.22 4.29 12.00
N ARG A 238 0.65 3.05 12.23
CA ARG A 238 0.90 2.52 13.58
C ARG A 238 2.01 3.30 14.26
N LEU A 239 3.14 3.53 13.59
CA LEU A 239 4.25 4.29 14.17
C LEU A 239 3.85 5.72 14.58
N ALA A 240 2.94 6.36 13.83
CA ALA A 240 2.47 7.70 14.15
C ALA A 240 1.43 7.74 15.28
N ALA A 241 0.66 6.66 15.45
CA ALA A 241 -0.25 6.50 16.57
C ALA A 241 0.57 6.23 17.84
N LYS A 242 0.81 7.26 18.66
CA LYS A 242 1.61 7.17 19.90
C LYS A 242 1.10 6.07 20.84
N THR A 243 -0.19 5.77 20.77
CA THR A 243 -0.83 4.62 21.41
C THR A 243 -1.74 3.89 20.42
N PRO A 244 -2.14 2.63 20.69
CA PRO A 244 -3.09 1.89 19.84
C PRO A 244 -4.45 2.57 19.64
N TRP A 245 -4.78 3.54 20.50
CA TRP A 245 -6.08 4.20 20.60
C TRP A 245 -6.11 5.60 19.99
N ASP A 246 -4.95 6.16 19.61
CA ASP A 246 -4.85 7.50 19.01
C ASP A 246 -5.22 7.49 17.52
N ASN A 247 -6.45 7.90 17.21
CA ASN A 247 -6.95 7.84 15.83
C ASN A 247 -6.50 9.03 14.95
N LEU A 248 -6.36 10.23 15.50
CA LEU A 248 -6.08 11.45 14.70
C LEU A 248 -4.65 11.49 14.13
N PRO A 249 -3.57 11.32 14.92
CA PRO A 249 -2.20 11.28 14.38
C PRO A 249 -2.01 10.12 13.38
N GLY A 250 -2.66 8.98 13.64
CA GLY A 250 -2.66 7.84 12.73
C GLY A 250 -3.32 8.16 11.38
N TYR A 251 -4.44 8.88 11.37
CA TYR A 251 -5.11 9.31 10.15
C TYR A 251 -4.28 10.31 9.34
N GLU A 252 -3.66 11.30 9.99
CA GLU A 252 -2.78 12.25 9.29
C GLU A 252 -1.56 11.55 8.67
N ALA A 253 -0.99 10.58 9.38
CA ALA A 253 0.11 9.77 8.87
C ALA A 253 -0.30 8.90 7.68
N SER A 254 -1.47 8.26 7.72
CA SER A 254 -1.96 7.50 6.56
C SER A 254 -2.19 8.43 5.36
N CYS A 255 -2.81 9.60 5.56
CA CYS A 255 -2.95 10.63 4.51
C CYS A 255 -1.59 11.01 3.89
N LYS A 256 -0.58 11.24 4.74
CA LYS A 256 0.78 11.58 4.30
C LYS A 256 1.44 10.43 3.53
N SER A 257 1.20 9.19 3.94
CA SER A 257 1.69 7.99 3.25
C SER A 257 1.07 7.86 1.87
N TYR A 258 -0.26 7.89 1.75
CA TYR A 258 -0.94 7.86 0.45
C TYR A 258 -0.47 8.99 -0.46
N LYS A 259 -0.37 10.22 0.05
CA LYS A 259 0.15 11.36 -0.72
C LYS A 259 1.58 11.16 -1.22
N THR A 260 2.41 10.44 -0.48
CA THR A 260 3.79 10.16 -0.90
C THR A 260 3.80 9.06 -1.96
N MET A 261 3.05 7.98 -1.73
CA MET A 261 2.94 6.85 -2.65
C MET A 261 2.35 7.26 -4.00
N THR A 262 1.27 8.05 -4.00
CA THR A 262 0.65 8.54 -5.24
C THR A 262 1.59 9.46 -6.00
N LYS A 263 2.33 10.33 -5.31
CA LYS A 263 3.35 11.17 -5.97
C LYS A 263 4.44 10.36 -6.64
N GLU A 264 4.95 9.33 -5.96
CA GLU A 264 5.99 8.48 -6.53
C GLU A 264 5.46 7.66 -7.72
N LEU A 265 4.26 7.10 -7.60
CA LEU A 265 3.62 6.39 -8.71
C LEU A 265 3.39 7.32 -9.91
N LEU A 266 2.86 8.53 -9.70
CA LEU A 266 2.68 9.52 -10.77
C LEU A 266 4.02 9.92 -11.42
N ARG A 267 5.09 10.02 -10.63
CA ARG A 267 6.44 10.26 -11.14
C ARG A 267 6.89 9.12 -12.06
N LEU A 268 6.78 7.88 -11.60
CA LEU A 268 7.15 6.70 -12.39
C LEU A 268 6.32 6.55 -13.67
N LEU A 269 5.02 6.84 -13.62
CA LEU A 269 4.14 6.85 -14.79
C LEU A 269 4.54 7.93 -15.80
N LYS A 270 4.89 9.12 -15.32
CA LYS A 270 5.31 10.26 -16.14
C LYS A 270 6.67 10.00 -16.82
N ASP A 271 7.60 9.42 -16.08
CA ASP A 271 8.98 9.19 -16.50
C ASP A 271 9.14 7.88 -17.28
N ALA A 272 8.05 7.12 -17.50
CA ALA A 272 8.07 5.87 -18.23
C ALA A 272 8.60 6.08 -19.68
N PRO A 273 9.51 5.22 -20.15
CA PRO A 273 10.15 5.40 -21.45
C PRO A 273 9.15 5.23 -22.60
N LEU A 274 9.29 6.05 -23.64
CA LEU A 274 8.54 5.86 -24.88
C LEU A 274 9.07 4.64 -25.64
N GLN A 275 8.17 3.84 -26.22
CA GLN A 275 8.61 2.78 -27.13
C GLN A 275 9.05 3.38 -28.48
N PRO A 276 10.14 2.84 -29.07
CA PRO A 276 10.53 3.22 -30.43
C PRO A 276 9.36 2.94 -31.39
N ILE A 277 9.17 3.87 -32.34
CA ILE A 277 8.12 3.84 -33.37
C ILE A 277 8.40 2.73 -34.37
#